data_AF-A0A7C3W3L1-F1
#
_entry.id   AF-A0A7C3W3L1-F1
#
_cell.length_a   1.000
_cell.length_b   1.000
_cell.length_c   1.000
_cell.angle_alpha   90.00
_cell.angle_beta   90.00
_cell.angle_gamma   90.00
#
_symmetry.space_group_name_H-M   'P 1'
#
loop_
_entity.id
_entity.type
_entity.pdbx_description
1 polymer ?
#
loop_
_entity_poly.entity_id
_entity_poly.type
_entity_poly.pdbx_seq_one_letter_code
_entity_poly.pdbx_strand_id
1 'polypeptide(L)'
;MASAARARGTLNPNLVGKELARILNAAAARLRALGRSVLTPEILLLTFVESPQANAHRMLQQLIAGRGHRWERFGEEIAALARERVAPDVEFDWVADDNRRVPLSDELLIVLDEALTLARAREEVYLGTEHVLVGMTDQRVAVARLLERYGITLHAVQDMLSTFSAARDTTTTDYVALAKQGEITPVYFRERLLRDLIGLLTLKTNR
;
A
#
# COMPACT_ATOMS: atom_id res chain seq x y z
N MET A 1 38.24 17.35 7.73
CA MET A 1 37.19 16.42 8.24
C MET A 1 36.31 16.03 7.07
N ALA A 2 36.60 14.88 6.46
CA ALA A 2 35.78 14.36 5.37
C ALA A 2 34.50 13.77 5.97
N SER A 3 33.36 14.41 5.71
CA SER A 3 32.05 13.84 6.01
C SER A 3 31.94 12.52 5.24
N ALA A 4 31.91 11.39 5.95
CA ALA A 4 31.59 10.11 5.35
C ALA A 4 30.17 10.23 4.78
N ALA A 5 30.06 10.26 3.44
CA ALA A 5 28.77 10.26 2.78
C ALA A 5 27.98 9.05 3.29
N ARG A 6 26.92 9.29 4.08
CA ARG A 6 26.01 8.22 4.47
C ARG A 6 25.43 7.65 3.18
N ALA A 7 25.48 6.33 3.06
CA ALA A 7 24.89 5.66 1.91
C ALA A 7 23.38 5.96 1.91
N ARG A 8 22.91 6.64 0.87
CA ARG A 8 21.50 6.99 0.69
C ARG A 8 20.67 5.70 0.64
N GLY A 9 19.72 5.56 1.56
CA GLY A 9 18.86 4.38 1.66
C GLY A 9 17.88 4.29 0.50
N THR A 10 17.34 3.11 0.25
CA THR A 10 16.31 2.91 -0.78
C THR A 10 15.29 1.90 -0.29
N LEU A 11 14.01 2.20 -0.45
CA LEU A 11 12.91 1.29 -0.14
C LEU A 11 13.04 0.05 -1.02
N ASN A 12 13.10 -1.13 -0.42
CA ASN A 12 13.22 -2.38 -1.14
C ASN A 12 11.93 -2.64 -1.95
N PRO A 13 11.97 -2.63 -3.30
CA PRO A 13 10.77 -2.80 -4.12
C PRO A 13 10.15 -4.19 -3.98
N ASN A 14 10.91 -5.19 -3.54
CA ASN A 14 10.40 -6.55 -3.32
C ASN A 14 9.47 -6.65 -2.11
N LEU A 15 9.49 -5.66 -1.21
CA LEU A 15 8.57 -5.58 -0.07
C LEU A 15 7.28 -4.84 -0.43
N VAL A 16 7.21 -4.19 -1.59
CA VAL A 16 6.09 -3.34 -2.00
C VAL A 16 5.18 -4.11 -2.96
N GLY A 17 3.91 -4.25 -2.61
CA GLY A 17 2.92 -4.90 -3.47
C GLY A 17 2.67 -4.09 -4.75
N LYS A 18 2.23 -4.77 -5.83
CA LYS A 18 2.01 -4.16 -7.16
C LYS A 18 1.05 -2.96 -7.13
N GLU A 19 0.02 -3.02 -6.28
CA GLU A 19 -0.90 -1.90 -6.10
C GLU A 19 -0.19 -0.70 -5.45
N LEU A 20 0.49 -0.91 -4.33
CA LEU A 20 1.20 0.15 -3.62
C LEU A 20 2.31 0.76 -4.49
N ALA A 21 3.05 -0.04 -5.27
CA ALA A 21 4.06 0.47 -6.20
C ALA A 21 3.45 1.45 -7.22
N ARG A 22 2.31 1.09 -7.84
CA ARG A 22 1.58 1.99 -8.74
C ARG A 22 1.18 3.29 -8.05
N ILE A 23 0.75 3.21 -6.79
CA ILE A 23 0.37 4.39 -6.02
C ILE A 23 1.58 5.25 -5.66
N LEU A 24 2.73 4.67 -5.26
CA LEU A 24 3.96 5.42 -5.02
C LEU A 24 4.43 6.14 -6.29
N ASN A 25 4.30 5.50 -7.45
CA ASN A 25 4.61 6.12 -8.74
C ASN A 25 3.65 7.27 -9.09
N ALA A 26 2.35 7.11 -8.83
CA ALA A 26 1.38 8.19 -8.97
C ALA A 26 1.66 9.34 -8.00
N ALA A 27 2.02 9.05 -6.76
CA ALA A 27 2.39 10.03 -5.75
C ALA A 27 3.67 10.78 -6.13
N ALA A 28 4.65 10.10 -6.75
CA ALA A 28 5.85 10.72 -7.30
C ALA A 28 5.55 11.66 -8.49
N ALA A 29 4.56 11.33 -9.33
CA ALA A 29 4.08 12.24 -10.36
C ALA A 29 3.42 13.49 -9.74
N ARG A 30 2.62 13.28 -8.69
CA ARG A 30 1.93 14.35 -7.97
C ARG A 30 2.88 15.28 -7.22
N LEU A 31 3.89 14.72 -6.57
CA LEU A 31 4.97 15.46 -5.92
C LEU A 31 5.55 16.53 -6.85
N ARG A 32 5.84 16.15 -8.10
CA ARG A 32 6.34 17.06 -9.13
C ARG A 32 5.30 18.10 -9.54
N ALA A 33 4.05 17.70 -9.74
CA ALA A 33 2.96 18.61 -10.09
C ALA A 33 2.73 19.69 -9.01
N LEU A 34 2.96 19.34 -7.74
CA LEU A 34 2.90 20.26 -6.60
C LEU A 34 4.16 21.12 -6.43
N GLY A 35 5.20 20.92 -7.24
CA GLY A 35 6.48 21.63 -7.11
C GLY A 35 7.25 21.26 -5.84
N ARG A 36 7.02 20.06 -5.30
CA ARG A 36 7.64 19.55 -4.07
C ARG A 36 8.79 18.59 -4.41
N SER A 37 9.74 18.44 -3.49
CA SER A 37 10.95 17.62 -3.69
C SER A 37 10.99 16.34 -2.86
N VAL A 38 10.22 16.27 -1.77
CA VAL A 38 10.18 15.15 -0.83
C VAL A 38 8.76 14.62 -0.72
N LEU A 39 8.58 13.31 -0.89
CA LEU A 39 7.30 12.63 -0.75
C LEU A 39 6.91 12.51 0.72
N THR A 40 5.76 13.09 1.05
CA THR A 40 5.22 13.12 2.43
C THR A 40 3.97 12.23 2.56
N PRO A 41 3.57 11.87 3.79
CA PRO A 41 2.32 11.14 4.03
C PRO A 41 1.09 11.84 3.46
N GLU A 42 1.03 13.18 3.48
CA GLU A 42 -0.08 13.97 2.93
C GLU A 42 -0.23 13.76 1.42
N ILE A 43 0.87 13.79 0.67
CA ILE A 43 0.86 13.57 -0.77
C ILE A 43 0.43 12.13 -1.09
N LEU A 44 0.94 11.16 -0.32
CA LEU A 44 0.57 9.76 -0.49
C LEU A 44 -0.92 9.52 -0.15
N LEU A 45 -1.41 10.10 0.92
CA LEU A 45 -2.81 10.01 1.34
C LEU A 45 -3.75 10.71 0.34
N LEU A 46 -3.37 11.86 -0.20
CA LEU A 46 -4.07 12.48 -1.33
C LEU A 46 -4.12 11.53 -2.52
N THR A 47 -3.04 10.78 -2.76
CA THR A 47 -2.97 9.81 -3.85
C THR A 47 -3.92 8.63 -3.62
N PHE A 48 -4.12 8.20 -2.37
CA PHE A 48 -5.18 7.24 -2.02
C PHE A 48 -6.57 7.81 -2.31
N VAL A 49 -6.86 9.05 -1.89
CA VAL A 49 -8.15 9.70 -2.13
C VAL A 49 -8.49 9.79 -3.62
N GLU A 50 -7.51 9.96 -4.49
CA GLU A 50 -7.74 10.09 -5.94
C GLU A 50 -7.58 8.78 -6.73
N SER A 51 -7.35 7.64 -6.06
CA SER A 51 -7.13 6.35 -6.72
C SER A 51 -8.21 5.33 -6.35
N PRO A 52 -9.37 5.29 -7.05
CA PRO A 52 -10.48 4.38 -6.76
C PRO A 52 -10.10 2.89 -6.70
N GLN A 53 -9.06 2.52 -7.44
CA GLN A 53 -8.51 1.17 -7.49
C GLN A 53 -7.72 0.76 -6.24
N ALA A 54 -7.39 1.68 -5.34
CA ALA A 54 -6.63 1.38 -4.13
C ALA A 54 -7.51 0.77 -3.04
N ASN A 55 -7.05 -0.26 -2.35
CA ASN A 55 -7.72 -0.78 -1.15
C ASN A 55 -7.92 0.34 -0.11
N ALA A 56 -6.88 1.13 0.15
CA ALA A 56 -6.97 2.29 1.04
C ALA A 56 -8.07 3.28 0.65
N HIS A 57 -8.29 3.53 -0.65
CA HIS A 57 -9.36 4.41 -1.11
C HIS A 57 -10.73 3.89 -0.69
N ARG A 58 -11.00 2.62 -1.00
CA ARG A 58 -12.27 1.96 -0.64
C ARG A 58 -12.46 1.95 0.88
N MET A 59 -11.38 1.72 1.63
CA MET A 59 -11.40 1.76 3.08
C MET A 59 -11.78 3.15 3.62
N LEU A 60 -11.08 4.18 3.15
CA LEU A 60 -11.36 5.57 3.52
C LEU A 60 -12.81 5.95 3.19
N GLN A 61 -13.31 5.57 2.01
CA GLN A 61 -14.69 5.87 1.61
C GLN A 61 -15.72 5.28 2.55
N GLN A 62 -15.64 3.99 2.90
CA GLN A 62 -16.65 3.42 3.80
C GLN A 62 -16.51 3.93 5.23
N LEU A 63 -15.28 4.21 5.71
CA LEU A 63 -15.06 4.77 7.05
C LEU A 63 -15.65 6.19 7.17
N ILE A 64 -15.46 7.01 6.13
CA ILE A 64 -15.98 8.38 6.08
C ILE A 64 -17.50 8.38 5.95
N ALA A 65 -18.04 7.56 5.04
CA ALA A 65 -19.48 7.43 4.84
C ALA A 65 -20.18 6.88 6.10
N GLY A 66 -19.62 5.85 6.74
CA GLY A 66 -20.17 5.26 7.96
C GLY A 66 -20.21 6.21 9.16
N ARG A 67 -19.47 7.32 9.11
CA ARG A 67 -19.43 8.37 10.15
C ARG A 67 -20.19 9.63 9.77
N GLY A 68 -20.85 9.65 8.61
CA GLY A 68 -21.59 10.82 8.13
C GLY A 68 -20.71 12.00 7.70
N HIS A 69 -19.42 11.78 7.47
CA HIS A 69 -18.55 12.81 6.91
C HIS A 69 -18.65 12.86 5.39
N ARG A 70 -18.43 14.05 4.81
CA ARG A 70 -18.43 14.24 3.35
C ARG A 70 -17.07 13.91 2.75
N TRP A 71 -17.06 13.06 1.73
CA TRP A 71 -15.85 12.67 1.00
C TRP A 71 -15.14 13.85 0.34
N GLU A 72 -15.89 14.76 -0.30
CA GLU A 72 -15.31 15.92 -0.99
C GLU A 72 -14.53 16.80 -0.03
N ARG A 73 -15.11 17.06 1.15
CA ARG A 73 -14.47 17.87 2.20
C ARG A 73 -13.16 17.23 2.67
N PHE A 74 -13.13 15.90 2.85
CA PHE A 74 -11.91 15.19 3.20
C PHE A 74 -10.82 15.37 2.14
N GLY A 75 -11.18 15.20 0.86
CA GLY A 75 -10.25 15.40 -0.24
C GLY A 75 -9.71 16.83 -0.32
N GLU A 76 -10.56 17.84 -0.12
CA GLU A 76 -10.16 19.25 -0.11
C GLU A 76 -9.17 19.58 1.03
N GLU A 77 -9.45 19.10 2.25
CA GLU A 77 -8.57 19.30 3.42
C GLU A 77 -7.20 18.61 3.20
N ILE A 78 -7.20 17.37 2.71
CA ILE A 78 -5.96 16.64 2.38
C ILE A 78 -5.18 17.33 1.27
N ALA A 79 -5.86 17.85 0.24
CA ALA A 79 -5.23 18.56 -0.86
C ALA A 79 -4.58 19.88 -0.41
N ALA A 80 -5.18 20.57 0.57
CA ALA A 80 -4.58 21.74 1.19
C ALA A 80 -3.31 21.37 1.96
N LEU A 81 -3.37 20.33 2.81
CA LEU A 81 -2.19 19.87 3.56
C LEU A 81 -1.05 19.42 2.66
N ALA A 82 -1.34 18.64 1.60
CA ALA A 82 -0.34 18.18 0.63
C ALA A 82 0.32 19.36 -0.12
N ARG A 83 -0.43 20.46 -0.31
CA ARG A 83 0.10 21.69 -0.89
C ARG A 83 0.95 22.47 0.08
N GLU A 84 0.68 22.46 1.38
CA GLU A 84 1.38 23.29 2.35
C GLU A 84 2.60 22.61 2.97
N ARG A 85 2.57 21.28 3.09
CA ARG A 85 3.60 20.53 3.79
C ARG A 85 4.94 20.57 3.06
N VAL A 86 5.99 20.80 3.85
CA VAL A 86 7.39 20.63 3.46
C VAL A 86 8.05 19.71 4.47
N ALA A 87 8.93 18.82 3.98
CA ALA A 87 9.73 17.93 4.80
C ALA A 87 11.19 17.97 4.34
N PRO A 88 12.17 17.78 5.25
CA PRO A 88 13.56 17.62 4.87
C PRO A 88 13.77 16.28 4.14
N ASP A 89 14.77 16.25 3.26
CA ASP A 89 15.28 15.00 2.67
C ASP A 89 16.13 14.28 3.73
N VAL A 90 15.74 13.06 4.09
CA VAL A 90 16.46 12.22 5.06
C VAL A 90 17.34 11.16 4.40
N GLU A 91 17.72 11.40 3.14
CA GLU A 91 18.60 10.53 2.35
C GLU A 91 18.06 9.10 2.20
N PHE A 92 16.74 8.98 2.02
CA PHE A 92 16.08 7.71 1.76
C PHE A 92 15.10 7.83 0.59
N ASP A 93 15.23 6.96 -0.42
CA ASP A 93 14.50 7.09 -1.68
C ASP A 93 13.51 5.94 -1.93
N TRP A 94 12.43 6.24 -2.66
CA TRP A 94 11.76 5.27 -3.53
C TRP A 94 12.36 5.38 -4.93
N VAL A 95 12.59 4.24 -5.60
CA VAL A 95 12.97 4.22 -7.02
C VAL A 95 11.72 3.93 -7.84
N ALA A 96 11.25 4.93 -8.57
CA ALA A 96 10.09 4.81 -9.44
C ALA A 96 10.40 3.95 -10.69
N ASP A 97 9.36 3.52 -11.40
CA ASP A 97 9.48 2.64 -12.58
C ASP A 97 10.35 3.22 -13.70
N ASP A 98 10.46 4.55 -13.77
CA ASP A 98 11.34 5.26 -14.71
C ASP A 98 12.75 5.52 -14.15
N ASN A 99 13.14 4.74 -13.13
CA ASN A 99 14.43 4.77 -12.45
C ASN A 99 14.75 6.11 -11.75
N ARG A 100 13.75 6.98 -11.58
CA ARG A 100 13.91 8.22 -10.82
C ARG A 100 13.87 7.95 -9.32
N ARG A 101 14.79 8.60 -8.60
CA ARG A 101 14.80 8.61 -7.13
C ARG A 101 13.82 9.64 -6.62
N VAL A 102 12.97 9.21 -5.71
CA VAL A 102 11.93 10.01 -5.06
C VAL A 102 12.26 10.04 -3.57
N PRO A 103 12.79 11.15 -3.05
CA PRO A 103 13.11 11.27 -1.64
C PRO A 103 11.85 11.08 -0.79
N LEU A 104 11.96 10.32 0.29
CA LEU A 104 10.89 10.09 1.26
C LEU A 104 11.16 10.91 2.51
N SER A 105 10.11 11.49 3.09
CA SER A 105 10.19 12.17 4.40
C SER A 105 10.34 11.18 5.56
N ASP A 106 10.89 11.63 6.67
CA ASP A 106 11.00 10.85 7.92
C ASP A 106 9.64 10.27 8.37
N GLU A 107 8.60 11.10 8.39
CA GLU A 107 7.24 10.65 8.74
C GLU A 107 6.74 9.54 7.81
N LEU A 108 7.07 9.60 6.51
CA LEU A 108 6.70 8.55 5.59
C LEU A 108 7.49 7.25 5.85
N LEU A 109 8.73 7.33 6.32
CA LEU A 109 9.47 6.15 6.76
C LEU A 109 8.84 5.51 7.99
N ILE A 110 8.40 6.31 8.96
CA ILE A 110 7.64 5.82 10.12
C ILE A 110 6.37 5.09 9.66
N VAL A 111 5.59 5.70 8.76
CA VAL A 111 4.39 5.07 8.18
C VAL A 111 4.70 3.72 7.54
N LEU A 112 5.78 3.63 6.75
CA LEU A 112 6.16 2.41 6.04
C LEU A 112 6.67 1.32 7.00
N ASP A 113 7.36 1.69 8.08
CA ASP A 113 7.84 0.75 9.10
C ASP A 113 6.67 0.15 9.90
N GLU A 114 5.73 0.98 10.32
CA GLU A 114 4.50 0.53 10.98
C GLU A 114 3.66 -0.37 10.06
N ALA A 115 3.54 0.03 8.78
CA ALA A 115 2.87 -0.79 7.76
C ALA A 115 3.55 -2.15 7.57
N LEU A 116 4.89 -2.21 7.61
CA LEU A 116 5.65 -3.45 7.45
C LEU A 116 5.50 -4.35 8.66
N THR A 117 5.52 -3.77 9.86
CA THR A 117 5.28 -4.46 11.12
C THR A 117 3.89 -5.11 11.10
N LEU A 118 2.87 -4.38 10.65
CA LEU A 118 1.52 -4.92 10.51
C LEU A 118 1.42 -6.04 9.47
N ALA A 119 1.97 -5.84 8.27
CA ALA A 119 1.93 -6.85 7.21
C ALA A 119 2.58 -8.17 7.69
N ARG A 120 3.73 -8.09 8.37
CA ARG A 120 4.41 -9.25 8.96
C ARG A 120 3.62 -9.91 10.07
N ALA A 121 2.96 -9.13 10.93
CA ALA A 121 2.09 -9.67 12.00
C ALA A 121 0.88 -10.45 11.44
N ARG A 122 0.52 -10.20 10.18
CA ARG A 122 -0.55 -10.88 9.44
C ARG A 122 -0.03 -11.96 8.48
N GLU A 123 1.26 -12.28 8.56
CA GLU A 123 1.93 -13.24 7.67
C GLU A 123 1.85 -12.86 6.18
N GLU A 124 1.68 -11.57 5.88
CA GLU A 124 1.65 -11.05 4.52
C GLU A 124 3.07 -10.67 4.05
N VAL A 125 3.42 -11.12 2.85
CA VAL A 125 4.78 -10.93 2.29
C VAL A 125 4.98 -9.52 1.73
N TYR A 126 3.91 -8.86 1.31
CA TYR A 126 3.95 -7.58 0.60
C TYR A 126 3.18 -6.49 1.33
N LEU A 127 3.74 -5.27 1.32
CA LEU A 127 3.04 -4.06 1.73
C LEU A 127 1.92 -3.72 0.74
N GLY A 128 0.76 -3.39 1.29
CA GLY A 128 -0.44 -2.99 0.58
C GLY A 128 -0.81 -1.56 0.95
N THR A 129 -1.72 -0.95 0.19
CA THR A 129 -2.18 0.41 0.52
C THR A 129 -2.94 0.43 1.84
N GLU A 130 -3.61 -0.66 2.18
CA GLU A 130 -4.30 -0.90 3.45
C GLU A 130 -3.35 -0.89 4.66
N HIS A 131 -2.16 -1.47 4.52
CA HIS A 131 -1.14 -1.47 5.58
C HIS A 131 -0.58 -0.06 5.80
N VAL A 132 -0.31 0.65 4.70
CA VAL A 132 0.16 2.03 4.74
C VAL A 132 -0.89 2.94 5.37
N LEU A 133 -2.17 2.74 5.09
CA LEU A 133 -3.25 3.48 5.74
C LEU A 133 -3.27 3.26 7.25
N VAL A 134 -2.98 2.05 7.74
CA VAL A 134 -2.82 1.82 9.18
C VAL A 134 -1.62 2.59 9.73
N GLY A 135 -0.46 2.54 9.06
CA GLY A 135 0.72 3.31 9.47
C GLY A 135 0.48 4.83 9.52
N MET A 136 -0.41 5.37 8.67
CA MET A 136 -0.80 6.79 8.69
C MET A 136 -1.61 7.21 9.93
N THR A 137 -2.13 6.25 10.71
CA THR A 137 -2.83 6.54 11.98
C THR A 137 -1.88 6.65 13.18
N ASP A 138 -0.57 6.46 12.98
CA ASP A 138 0.42 6.63 14.04
C ASP A 138 0.51 8.11 14.48
N GLN A 139 0.51 8.33 15.80
CA GLN A 139 0.49 9.68 16.40
C GLN A 139 1.72 10.54 16.05
N ARG A 140 2.83 9.93 15.64
CA ARG A 140 4.04 10.63 15.19
C ARG A 140 3.89 11.22 13.78
N VAL A 141 2.86 10.82 13.05
CA VAL A 141 2.61 11.21 11.66
C VAL A 141 1.58 12.34 11.64
N ALA A 142 1.88 13.44 10.94
CA ALA A 142 1.03 14.63 10.99
C ALA A 142 -0.39 14.41 10.46
N VAL A 143 -0.56 13.53 9.46
CA VAL A 143 -1.87 13.19 8.91
C VAL A 143 -2.78 12.45 9.90
N ALA A 144 -2.25 11.82 10.95
CA ALA A 144 -3.04 11.07 11.92
C ALA A 144 -4.11 11.94 12.58
N ARG A 145 -3.77 13.18 12.95
CA ARG A 145 -4.73 14.12 13.53
C ARG A 145 -5.87 14.47 12.59
N LEU A 146 -5.61 14.58 11.29
CA LEU A 146 -6.66 14.81 10.31
C LEU A 146 -7.54 13.57 10.17
N LEU A 147 -6.95 12.39 10.07
CA LEU A 147 -7.67 11.12 10.02
C LEU A 147 -8.61 10.97 11.23
N GLU A 148 -8.14 11.28 12.43
CA GLU A 148 -8.93 11.26 13.67
C GLU A 148 -10.14 12.22 13.64
N ARG A 149 -10.02 13.41 13.05
CA ARG A 149 -11.16 14.34 12.89
C ARG A 149 -12.29 13.77 12.03
N TYR A 150 -11.95 12.85 11.12
CA TYR A 150 -12.90 12.09 10.30
C TYR A 150 -13.26 10.73 10.93
N GLY A 151 -12.86 10.51 12.20
CA GLY A 151 -13.03 9.30 12.98
C GLY A 151 -12.24 8.09 12.48
N ILE A 152 -11.28 8.30 11.59
CA ILE A 152 -10.38 7.26 11.08
C ILE A 152 -9.27 7.05 12.11
N THR A 153 -9.53 6.19 13.08
CA THR A 153 -8.59 5.81 14.14
C THR A 153 -7.89 4.50 13.79
N LEU A 154 -6.76 4.21 14.44
CA LEU A 154 -6.03 2.94 14.31
C LEU A 154 -6.96 1.73 14.43
N HIS A 155 -7.79 1.70 15.49
CA HIS A 155 -8.73 0.62 15.73
C HIS A 155 -9.75 0.46 14.59
N ALA A 156 -10.32 1.57 14.12
CA ALA A 156 -11.29 1.54 13.03
C ALA A 156 -10.71 1.02 11.70
N VAL A 157 -9.47 1.39 11.38
CA VAL A 157 -8.79 0.90 10.17
C VAL A 157 -8.43 -0.58 10.31
N GLN A 158 -8.00 -1.04 11.49
CA GLN A 158 -7.70 -2.45 11.76
C GLN A 158 -8.93 -3.36 11.72
N ASP A 159 -10.06 -2.92 12.27
CA ASP A 159 -11.33 -3.65 12.20
C ASP A 159 -11.80 -3.81 10.74
N MET A 160 -11.68 -2.73 9.98
CA MET A 160 -12.00 -2.74 8.56
C MET A 160 -11.05 -3.62 7.75
N LEU A 161 -9.76 -3.57 8.04
CA LEU A 161 -8.76 -4.42 7.40
C LEU A 161 -9.09 -5.90 7.60
N SER A 162 -9.50 -6.28 8.82
CA SER A 162 -9.92 -7.65 9.11
C SER A 162 -11.13 -8.09 8.28
N THR A 163 -12.09 -7.17 8.06
CA THR A 163 -13.25 -7.40 7.19
C THR A 163 -12.85 -7.53 5.72
N PHE A 164 -11.94 -6.70 5.24
CA PHE A 164 -11.43 -6.75 3.86
C PHE A 164 -10.57 -7.98 3.59
N SER A 165 -9.74 -8.41 4.55
CA SER A 165 -8.98 -9.66 4.42
C SER A 165 -9.89 -10.88 4.42
N ALA A 166 -10.94 -10.92 5.27
CA ALA A 166 -11.94 -11.99 5.21
C ALA A 166 -12.67 -12.04 3.86
N ALA A 167 -12.97 -10.87 3.27
CA ALA A 167 -13.46 -10.79 1.90
C ALA A 167 -12.39 -11.19 0.88
N ARG A 168 -11.09 -10.93 1.12
CA ARG A 168 -9.99 -11.37 0.25
C ARG A 168 -9.66 -12.87 0.37
N ASP A 169 -9.98 -13.53 1.47
CA ASP A 169 -9.95 -15.00 1.54
C ASP A 169 -10.99 -15.62 0.60
N THR A 170 -12.04 -14.88 0.23
CA THR A 170 -12.91 -15.22 -0.91
C THR A 170 -12.33 -14.87 -2.29
N THR A 171 -11.21 -14.14 -2.33
CA THR A 171 -10.43 -13.78 -3.55
C THR A 171 -9.16 -14.62 -3.76
N THR A 172 -8.99 -15.73 -3.04
CA THR A 172 -8.24 -16.86 -3.64
C THR A 172 -8.90 -17.15 -4.97
N THR A 173 -8.20 -16.91 -6.08
CA THR A 173 -8.77 -17.20 -7.41
C THR A 173 -8.94 -18.71 -7.50
N ASP A 174 -10.18 -19.19 -7.47
CA ASP A 174 -10.48 -20.59 -7.68
C ASP A 174 -10.26 -20.94 -9.16
N TYR A 175 -9.00 -21.21 -9.48
CA TYR A 175 -8.58 -21.63 -10.82
C TYR A 175 -9.27 -22.94 -11.26
N VAL A 176 -9.77 -23.77 -10.33
CA VAL A 176 -10.50 -25.00 -10.65
C VAL A 176 -11.94 -24.69 -11.07
N ALA A 177 -12.62 -23.77 -10.38
CA ALA A 177 -13.94 -23.31 -10.78
C ALA A 177 -13.91 -22.59 -12.14
N LEU A 178 -12.94 -21.70 -12.37
CA LEU A 178 -12.74 -21.03 -13.66
C LEU A 178 -12.45 -22.02 -14.79
N ALA A 179 -11.69 -23.09 -14.51
CA ALA A 179 -11.41 -24.15 -15.48
C ALA A 179 -12.66 -24.94 -15.88
N LYS A 180 -13.53 -25.30 -14.92
CA LYS A 180 -14.79 -26.02 -15.19
C LYS A 180 -15.79 -25.22 -16.00
N GLN A 181 -15.76 -23.90 -15.87
CA GLN A 181 -16.60 -22.95 -16.60
C GLN A 181 -16.03 -22.57 -17.98
N GLY A 182 -14.78 -22.97 -18.27
CA GLY A 182 -14.13 -22.75 -19.56
C GLY A 182 -13.54 -21.34 -19.75
N GLU A 183 -13.39 -20.56 -18.68
CA GLU A 183 -12.96 -19.15 -18.75
C GLU A 183 -11.44 -18.95 -18.62
N ILE A 184 -10.66 -20.04 -18.49
CA ILE A 184 -9.20 -19.97 -18.45
C ILE A 184 -8.59 -20.05 -19.85
N THR A 185 -7.50 -19.31 -20.09
CA THR A 185 -6.74 -19.41 -21.34
C THR A 185 -6.20 -20.84 -21.52
N PRO A 186 -6.49 -21.52 -22.64
CA PRO A 186 -5.95 -22.85 -22.91
C PRO A 186 -4.42 -22.81 -22.91
N VAL A 187 -3.80 -23.57 -22.00
CA VAL A 187 -2.35 -23.70 -21.92
C VAL A 187 -1.94 -24.99 -22.63
N TYR A 188 -0.83 -24.95 -23.37
CA TYR A 188 -0.28 -26.12 -24.03
C TYR A 188 0.07 -27.22 -23.01
N PHE A 189 -0.45 -28.43 -23.26
CA PHE A 189 -0.37 -29.55 -22.33
C PHE A 189 1.06 -30.12 -22.29
N ARG A 190 1.84 -29.72 -21.29
CA ARG A 190 3.16 -30.30 -21.03
C ARG A 190 3.03 -31.55 -20.15
N GLU A 191 2.63 -32.64 -20.79
CA GLU A 191 2.36 -33.94 -20.16
C GLU A 191 3.31 -34.34 -19.03
N ARG A 192 4.62 -34.26 -19.30
CA ARG A 192 5.65 -34.69 -18.36
C ARG A 192 5.65 -33.85 -17.08
N LEU A 193 5.62 -32.52 -17.24
CA LEU A 193 5.65 -31.58 -16.11
C LEU A 193 4.38 -31.67 -15.27
N LEU A 194 3.21 -31.88 -15.89
CA LEU A 194 1.97 -32.07 -15.17
C LEU A 194 1.95 -33.38 -14.39
N ARG A 195 2.46 -34.47 -14.97
CA ARG A 195 2.64 -35.74 -14.25
C ARG A 195 3.59 -35.59 -13.07
N ASP A 196 4.71 -34.91 -13.25
CA ASP A 196 5.68 -34.66 -12.18
C ASP A 196 5.07 -33.81 -11.05
N LEU A 197 4.33 -32.75 -11.39
CA LEU A 197 3.69 -31.85 -10.44
C LEU A 197 2.54 -32.54 -9.69
N ILE A 198 1.70 -33.31 -10.38
CA ILE A 198 0.66 -34.14 -9.74
C ILE A 198 1.31 -35.18 -8.83
N GLY A 199 2.43 -35.80 -9.25
CA GLY A 199 3.24 -36.68 -8.43
C GLY A 199 3.73 -36.00 -7.15
N LEU A 200 4.27 -34.78 -7.27
CA LEU A 200 4.72 -33.98 -6.12
C LEU A 200 3.59 -33.60 -5.16
N LEU A 201 2.39 -33.32 -5.68
CA LEU A 201 1.21 -32.98 -4.87
C LEU A 201 0.56 -34.21 -4.22
N THR A 202 0.68 -35.37 -4.85
CA THR A 202 0.18 -36.65 -4.31
C THR A 202 1.17 -37.32 -3.36
N LEU A 203 2.41 -36.84 -3.29
CA LEU A 203 3.31 -37.08 -2.15
C LEU A 203 2.78 -36.36 -0.89
N LYS A 204 1.60 -36.76 -0.42
CA LYS A 204 1.06 -36.28 0.85
C LYS A 204 1.35 -37.30 1.95
N THR A 205 1.82 -36.77 3.08
CA THR A 205 1.55 -37.33 4.42
C THR A 205 1.97 -38.78 4.62
N ASN A 206 3.28 -39.02 4.76
CA ASN A 206 3.77 -40.15 5.54
C ASN A 206 4.89 -39.70 6.50
N ARG A 207 4.56 -38.71 7.32
CA ARG A 207 5.18 -38.44 8.63
C ARG A 207 4.10 -38.04 9.60
#